data_AF-A0A151PA94-F1
#
_entry.id   AF-A0A151PA94-F1
#
_cell.length_a   1.000
_cell.length_b   1.000
_cell.length_c   1.000
_cell.angle_alpha   90.00
_cell.angle_beta   90.00
_cell.angle_gamma   90.00
#
_symmetry.space_group_name_H-M   'P 1'
#
loop_
_entity.id
_entity.type
_entity.pdbx_description
1 polymer ?
#
loop_
_entity_poly.entity_id
_entity_poly.type
_entity_poly.pdbx_seq_one_letter_code
_entity_poly.pdbx_strand_id
1 'polypeptide(L)'
;MIRLHPDGTVLYGLRITTTAACMMDLRRYPLDEQNCTLEIESYGYTTDDIEFYWNGGESAVTGVNNIELPQFSIVDYKMVTKRVEFTTGAYPRLSLSFRLKRNIGYFILQTYMPSTLITILSWVSFWINYDASAARVALGITTVLTMTTISTHLRETLPKIPYVKAIDIYLMGCFVFVFLALLEYAFVNYIFFGKGPQRQKKAAEKAGQTPNEKGKLEMKKVQMSHQRDTVITYTFTLQKQMPIWPLTGRSMSQ
;
A
#
# COMPACT_ATOMS: atom_id res chain seq x y z
N MET A 1 -32.21 15.90 29.92
CA MET A 1 -32.88 17.13 30.37
C MET A 1 -34.25 17.18 29.70
N ILE A 2 -35.32 17.38 30.47
CA ILE A 2 -36.68 17.60 29.94
C ILE A 2 -37.03 19.07 30.17
N ARG A 3 -37.57 19.74 29.16
CA ARG A 3 -38.10 21.12 29.27
C ARG A 3 -39.50 21.15 28.66
N LEU A 4 -40.47 21.57 29.47
CA LEU A 4 -41.86 21.72 29.05
C LEU A 4 -42.11 23.18 28.66
N HIS A 5 -42.79 23.39 27.55
CA HIS A 5 -43.24 24.69 27.09
C HIS A 5 -44.76 24.85 27.35
N PRO A 6 -45.25 26.10 27.55
CA PRO A 6 -46.66 26.35 27.90
C PRO A 6 -47.65 26.02 26.78
N ASP A 7 -47.18 25.85 25.54
CA ASP A 7 -47.95 25.42 24.36
C ASP A 7 -48.11 23.89 24.26
N GLY A 8 -47.52 23.14 25.19
CA GLY A 8 -47.49 21.67 25.17
C GLY A 8 -46.27 21.07 24.47
N THR A 9 -45.36 21.89 23.91
CA THR A 9 -44.13 21.39 23.29
C THR A 9 -43.17 20.84 24.36
N VAL A 10 -42.58 19.67 24.10
CA VAL A 10 -41.64 19.01 25.02
C VAL A 10 -40.26 18.90 24.36
N LEU A 11 -39.25 19.46 25.00
CA LEU A 11 -37.85 19.28 24.60
C LEU A 11 -37.19 18.21 25.47
N TYR A 12 -36.66 17.18 24.83
CA TYR A 12 -35.94 16.08 25.47
C TYR A 12 -34.49 16.02 24.97
N GLY A 13 -33.55 16.39 25.83
CA GLY A 13 -32.11 16.36 25.54
C GLY A 13 -31.41 15.18 26.21
N LEU A 14 -30.59 14.47 25.44
CA LEU A 14 -29.76 13.35 25.89
C LEU A 14 -28.29 13.57 25.49
N ARG A 15 -27.37 13.05 26.31
CA ARG A 15 -25.95 12.92 25.96
C ARG A 15 -25.67 11.45 25.69
N ILE A 16 -25.39 11.11 24.43
CA ILE A 16 -25.20 9.74 23.98
C ILE A 16 -23.77 9.57 23.48
N THR A 17 -23.08 8.54 23.96
CA THR A 17 -21.84 8.04 23.38
C THR A 17 -22.17 6.69 22.78
N THR A 18 -22.14 6.57 21.45
CA THR A 18 -22.53 5.35 20.75
C THR A 18 -21.41 4.85 19.84
N THR A 19 -21.28 3.54 19.72
CA THR A 19 -20.40 2.86 18.76
C THR A 19 -21.26 2.35 17.61
N ALA A 20 -21.29 3.10 16.50
CA ALA A 20 -22.02 2.69 15.30
C ALA A 20 -21.16 1.80 14.40
N ALA A 21 -21.78 0.79 13.78
CA ALA A 21 -21.11 -0.03 12.77
C ALA A 21 -20.99 0.75 11.45
N CYS A 22 -19.82 0.71 10.83
CA CYS A 22 -19.57 1.33 9.52
C CYS A 22 -18.91 0.31 8.59
N MET A 23 -19.55 0.04 7.45
CA MET A 23 -19.00 -0.83 6.41
C MET A 23 -17.97 -0.06 5.60
N MET A 24 -16.69 -0.30 5.84
CA MET A 24 -15.59 0.37 5.16
C MET A 24 -15.10 -0.40 3.94
N ASP A 25 -14.83 0.29 2.83
CA ASP A 25 -14.12 -0.27 1.67
C ASP A 25 -12.64 0.12 1.73
N LEU A 26 -11.78 -0.85 2.05
CA LEU A 26 -10.36 -0.64 2.29
C LEU A 26 -9.48 -1.00 1.09
N ARG A 27 -10.07 -1.20 -0.11
CA ARG A 27 -9.31 -1.53 -1.33
C ARG A 27 -8.24 -0.47 -1.65
N ARG A 28 -8.55 0.80 -1.43
CA ARG A 28 -7.64 1.94 -1.68
C ARG A 28 -6.82 2.36 -0.45
N TYR A 29 -6.78 1.54 0.59
CA TYR A 29 -6.05 1.88 1.81
C TYR A 29 -4.56 2.14 1.57
N PRO A 30 -3.96 3.22 2.14
CA PRO A 30 -4.52 4.20 3.08
C PRO A 30 -5.02 5.50 2.42
N LEU A 31 -5.15 5.52 1.09
CA LEU A 31 -5.64 6.65 0.29
C LEU A 31 -7.16 6.54 0.06
N ASP A 32 -7.88 6.14 1.09
CA ASP A 32 -9.31 5.84 1.07
C ASP A 32 -10.15 6.99 1.64
N GLU A 33 -11.39 7.08 1.13
CA GLU A 33 -12.47 7.89 1.68
C GLU A 33 -13.58 6.94 2.11
N GLN A 34 -14.12 7.14 3.31
CA GLN A 34 -15.13 6.29 3.93
C GLN A 34 -16.40 7.10 4.19
N ASN A 35 -17.55 6.52 3.87
CA ASN A 35 -18.84 7.10 4.24
C ASN A 35 -19.43 6.29 5.39
N CYS A 36 -19.43 6.87 6.59
CA CYS A 36 -20.03 6.25 7.77
C CYS A 36 -21.36 6.91 8.09
N THR A 37 -22.38 6.10 8.37
CA THR A 37 -23.74 6.59 8.65
C THR A 37 -24.15 6.27 10.07
N LEU A 38 -24.81 7.24 10.71
CA LEU A 38 -25.55 7.05 11.94
C LEU A 38 -27.03 7.05 11.58
N GLU A 39 -27.66 5.90 11.73
CA GLU A 39 -29.09 5.71 11.48
C GLU A 39 -29.85 5.80 12.80
N ILE A 40 -30.85 6.67 12.85
CA ILE A 40 -31.75 6.89 13.99
C ILE A 40 -33.16 6.50 13.53
N GLU A 41 -33.79 5.57 14.23
CA GLU A 41 -35.05 4.96 13.81
C GLU A 41 -35.96 4.69 15.02
N SER A 42 -37.26 4.77 14.80
CA SER A 42 -38.27 4.32 15.77
C SER A 42 -38.33 2.80 15.78
N TYR A 43 -38.26 2.20 16.97
CA TYR A 43 -38.30 0.74 17.10
C TYR A 43 -39.73 0.17 17.03
N GLY A 44 -40.69 0.82 17.70
CA GLY A 44 -42.04 0.27 17.90
C GLY A 44 -43.15 0.98 17.14
N TYR A 45 -42.98 2.28 16.87
CA TYR A 45 -44.01 3.11 16.23
C TYR A 45 -43.72 3.27 14.74
N THR A 46 -44.77 3.08 13.94
CA THR A 46 -44.70 3.18 12.48
C THR A 46 -44.80 4.63 12.00
N THR A 47 -44.65 4.85 10.70
CA THR A 47 -44.83 6.18 10.10
C THR A 47 -46.24 6.75 10.26
N ASP A 48 -47.23 5.91 10.57
CA ASP A 48 -48.61 6.34 10.81
C ASP A 48 -48.77 6.94 12.22
N ASP A 49 -47.89 6.57 13.16
CA ASP A 49 -47.94 6.99 14.56
C ASP A 49 -46.95 8.13 14.87
N ILE A 50 -45.78 8.12 14.22
CA ILE A 50 -44.71 9.08 14.48
C ILE A 50 -43.97 9.49 13.20
N GLU A 51 -43.61 10.77 13.11
CA GLU A 51 -42.79 11.30 12.02
C GLU A 51 -41.53 11.97 12.58
N PHE A 52 -40.40 11.73 11.91
CA PHE A 52 -39.11 12.34 12.25
C PHE A 52 -38.70 13.38 11.21
N TYR A 53 -38.18 14.50 11.68
CA TYR A 53 -37.62 15.55 10.84
C TYR A 53 -36.41 16.20 11.51
N TRP A 54 -35.52 16.76 10.69
CA TRP A 54 -34.37 17.52 11.14
C TRP A 54 -34.81 18.96 11.45
N ASN A 55 -34.87 19.30 12.73
CA ASN A 55 -35.23 20.66 13.15
C ASN A 55 -34.10 21.64 12.78
N GLY A 56 -34.38 22.58 11.87
CA GLY A 56 -33.38 23.52 11.34
C GLY A 56 -32.73 23.10 10.02
N GLY A 57 -33.20 22.04 9.36
CA GLY A 57 -32.71 21.64 8.03
C GLY A 57 -31.20 21.41 8.03
N GLU A 58 -30.46 22.20 7.23
CA GLU A 58 -28.99 22.12 7.12
C GLU A 58 -28.25 22.47 8.42
N SER A 59 -28.87 23.22 9.34
CA SER A 59 -28.24 23.59 10.63
C SER A 59 -28.67 22.69 11.79
N ALA A 60 -29.37 21.58 11.55
CA ALA A 60 -29.87 20.70 12.61
C ALA A 60 -28.73 19.99 13.37
N VAL A 61 -27.62 19.72 12.69
CA VAL A 61 -26.42 19.13 13.30
C VAL A 61 -25.34 20.20 13.41
N THR A 62 -24.86 20.42 14.63
CA THR A 62 -23.84 21.43 14.94
C THR A 62 -22.61 20.78 15.60
N GLY A 63 -21.50 21.50 15.62
CA GLY A 63 -20.26 21.06 16.27
C GLY A 63 -19.38 20.10 15.45
N VAL A 64 -19.82 19.67 14.26
CA VAL A 64 -19.03 18.79 13.36
C VAL A 64 -17.68 19.40 12.99
N ASN A 65 -17.65 20.72 12.76
CA ASN A 65 -16.44 21.45 12.39
C ASN A 65 -15.39 21.52 13.52
N ASN A 66 -15.79 21.28 14.77
CA ASN A 66 -14.90 21.31 15.93
C ASN A 66 -14.37 19.91 16.29
N ILE A 67 -14.69 18.89 15.49
CA ILE A 67 -14.26 17.50 15.73
C ILE A 67 -12.91 17.29 15.03
N GLU A 68 -11.87 17.13 15.84
CA GLU A 68 -10.55 16.73 15.36
C GLU A 68 -10.33 15.23 15.61
N LEU A 69 -10.13 14.48 14.53
CA LEU A 69 -9.79 13.06 14.59
C LEU A 69 -8.30 12.88 14.24
N PRO A 70 -7.54 12.06 14.99
CA PRO A 70 -6.09 11.94 14.78
C PRO A 70 -5.72 11.24 13.46
N GLN A 71 -6.58 10.33 12.98
CA GLN A 71 -6.31 9.51 11.77
C GLN A 71 -7.16 9.89 10.56
N PHE A 72 -8.22 10.68 10.76
CA PHE A 72 -9.18 11.03 9.74
C PHE A 72 -9.45 12.53 9.76
N SER A 73 -9.89 13.07 8.64
CA SER A 73 -10.52 14.37 8.56
C SER A 73 -11.96 14.21 8.09
N ILE A 74 -12.86 14.98 8.68
CA ILE A 74 -14.24 15.05 8.21
C ILE A 74 -14.25 16.01 7.02
N VAL A 75 -14.58 15.50 5.85
CA VAL A 75 -14.64 16.29 4.60
C VAL A 75 -16.01 16.96 4.47
N ASP A 76 -17.06 16.20 4.75
CA ASP A 76 -18.45 16.62 4.55
C ASP A 76 -19.37 15.76 5.41
N TYR A 77 -20.57 16.26 5.68
CA TYR A 77 -21.64 15.48 6.30
C TYR A 77 -22.98 15.76 5.64
N LYS A 78 -23.86 14.77 5.61
CA LYS A 78 -25.18 14.84 4.97
C LYS A 78 -26.25 14.34 5.90
N MET A 79 -27.37 15.04 5.91
CA MET A 79 -28.58 14.67 6.64
C MET A 79 -29.63 14.19 5.65
N VAL A 80 -30.20 13.03 5.90
CA VAL A 80 -31.25 12.45 5.05
C VAL A 80 -32.38 11.95 5.93
N THR A 81 -33.61 12.25 5.54
CA THR A 81 -34.82 11.64 6.11
C THR A 81 -35.32 10.57 5.14
N LYS A 82 -35.59 9.38 5.64
CA LYS A 82 -36.02 8.21 4.86
C LYS A 82 -37.18 7.51 5.57
N ARG A 83 -37.93 6.72 4.80
CA ARG A 83 -38.91 5.75 5.32
C ARG A 83 -38.44 4.37 4.91
N VAL A 84 -38.42 3.43 5.85
CA VAL A 84 -37.90 2.09 5.61
C VAL A 84 -38.98 1.07 5.92
N GLU A 85 -39.22 0.18 4.97
CA GLU A 85 -40.23 -0.86 5.08
C GLU A 85 -39.61 -2.15 5.62
N PHE A 86 -40.19 -2.66 6.69
CA PHE A 86 -39.91 -3.97 7.27
C PHE A 86 -41.16 -4.85 7.19
N THR A 87 -41.02 -6.11 7.57
CA THR A 87 -42.16 -7.06 7.62
C THR A 87 -43.26 -6.64 8.57
N THR A 88 -42.93 -5.83 9.59
CA THR A 88 -43.87 -5.34 10.62
C THR A 88 -44.52 -4.00 10.28
N GLY A 89 -44.06 -3.31 9.22
CA GLY A 89 -44.58 -1.99 8.83
C GLY A 89 -43.51 -1.05 8.29
N ALA A 90 -43.92 0.18 7.98
CA ALA A 90 -43.03 1.26 7.57
C ALA A 90 -42.59 2.09 8.77
N TYR A 91 -41.30 2.39 8.88
CA TYR A 91 -40.71 3.13 10.00
C TYR A 91 -39.97 4.38 9.50
N PRO A 92 -40.09 5.52 10.23
CA PRO A 92 -39.33 6.72 9.92
C PRO A 92 -37.86 6.55 10.36
N ARG A 93 -36.93 6.97 9.49
CA ARG A 93 -35.49 6.88 9.74
C ARG A 93 -34.79 8.19 9.39
N LEU A 94 -33.97 8.69 10.30
CA LEU A 94 -33.02 9.77 10.05
C LEU A 94 -31.62 9.19 9.87
N SER A 95 -30.91 9.62 8.84
CA SER A 95 -29.57 9.17 8.50
C SER A 95 -28.62 10.36 8.50
N LEU A 96 -27.62 10.32 9.36
CA LEU A 96 -26.52 11.28 9.37
C LEU A 96 -25.27 10.60 8.80
N SER A 97 -24.86 11.01 7.60
CA SER A 97 -23.70 10.46 6.90
C SER A 97 -22.50 11.39 7.07
N PHE A 98 -21.36 10.82 7.46
CA PHE A 98 -20.07 11.50 7.53
C PHE A 98 -19.16 10.97 6.44
N ARG A 99 -18.59 11.87 5.65
CA ARG A 99 -17.50 11.57 4.72
C ARG A 99 -16.18 11.77 5.43
N LEU A 100 -15.53 10.67 5.76
CA LEU A 100 -14.25 10.61 6.44
C LEU A 100 -13.14 10.35 5.44
N LYS A 101 -12.11 11.21 5.42
CA LYS A 101 -10.91 11.02 4.61
C LYS A 101 -9.74 10.66 5.49
N ARG A 102 -8.97 9.64 5.13
CA ARG A 102 -7.81 9.22 5.93
C ARG A 102 -6.63 10.15 5.74
N ASN A 103 -5.98 10.52 6.85
CA ASN A 103 -4.73 11.28 6.82
C ASN A 103 -3.55 10.34 6.51
N ILE A 104 -2.87 10.57 5.39
CA ILE A 104 -1.83 9.67 4.85
C ILE A 104 -0.43 9.88 5.45
N GLY A 105 -0.19 11.03 6.10
CA GLY A 105 1.16 11.45 6.53
C GLY A 105 1.90 10.43 7.41
N TYR A 106 1.18 9.79 8.34
CA TYR A 106 1.72 8.73 9.20
C TYR A 106 2.19 7.51 8.40
N PHE A 107 1.38 7.04 7.45
CA PHE A 107 1.71 5.88 6.60
C PHE A 107 2.90 6.15 5.70
N ILE A 108 3.05 7.39 5.21
CA ILE A 108 4.19 7.77 4.39
C ILE A 108 5.49 7.60 5.18
N LEU A 109 5.56 8.18 6.38
CA LEU A 109 6.78 8.17 7.18
C LEU A 109 7.11 6.79 7.74
N GLN A 110 6.10 6.02 8.15
CA GLN A 110 6.33 4.75 8.83
C GLN A 110 6.40 3.54 7.89
N THR A 111 5.80 3.60 6.70
CA THR A 111 5.76 2.46 5.77
C THR A 111 6.41 2.79 4.42
N TYR A 112 5.97 3.84 3.73
CA TYR A 112 6.45 4.12 2.37
C TYR A 112 7.93 4.55 2.37
N MET A 113 8.33 5.45 3.26
CA MET A 113 9.72 5.90 3.37
C MET A 113 10.70 4.76 3.69
N PRO A 114 10.50 3.91 4.73
CA PRO A 114 11.44 2.83 4.99
C PRO A 114 11.46 1.78 3.87
N SER A 115 10.32 1.43 3.28
CA SER A 115 10.27 0.45 2.18
C SER A 115 10.94 0.95 0.88
N THR A 116 10.78 2.24 0.53
CA THR A 116 11.53 2.84 -0.59
C THR A 116 13.03 2.83 -0.31
N LEU A 117 13.47 3.24 0.88
CA LEU A 117 14.88 3.24 1.25
C LEU A 117 15.48 1.84 1.21
N ILE A 118 14.78 0.82 1.72
CA ILE A 118 15.20 -0.59 1.64
C ILE A 118 15.34 -1.03 0.17
N THR A 119 14.39 -0.65 -0.68
CA THR A 119 14.44 -0.98 -2.11
C THR A 119 15.64 -0.32 -2.79
N ILE A 120 15.93 0.95 -2.48
CA ILE A 120 17.11 1.67 -2.99
C ILE A 120 18.41 1.05 -2.48
N LEU A 121 18.48 0.66 -1.20
CA LEU A 121 19.65 -0.01 -0.63
C LEU A 121 19.94 -1.36 -1.32
N SER A 122 18.89 -2.07 -1.77
CA SER A 122 19.08 -3.28 -2.57
C SER A 122 19.80 -2.99 -3.90
N TRP A 123 19.59 -1.81 -4.49
CA TRP A 123 20.29 -1.41 -5.73
C TRP A 123 21.73 -0.98 -5.49
N VAL A 124 22.04 -0.42 -4.32
CA VAL A 124 23.42 -0.05 -3.96
C VAL A 124 24.34 -1.29 -3.96
N SER A 125 23.79 -2.48 -3.73
CA SER A 125 24.54 -3.75 -3.80
C SER A 125 25.16 -4.04 -5.17
N PHE A 126 24.63 -3.44 -6.26
CA PHE A 126 25.22 -3.53 -7.60
C PHE A 126 26.55 -2.79 -7.72
N TRP A 127 26.77 -1.74 -6.92
CA TRP A 127 27.96 -0.89 -7.00
C TRP A 127 29.17 -1.43 -6.24
N ILE A 128 28.93 -2.36 -5.32
CA ILE A 128 29.99 -2.99 -4.53
C ILE A 128 30.80 -3.91 -5.47
N ASN A 129 32.06 -4.23 -5.13
CA ASN A 129 32.89 -5.20 -5.88
C ASN A 129 32.55 -6.65 -5.50
N TYR A 130 32.62 -7.58 -6.46
CA TYR A 130 32.11 -8.96 -6.29
C TYR A 130 32.88 -9.78 -5.25
N ASP A 131 34.09 -9.35 -4.88
CA ASP A 131 34.94 -10.02 -3.89
C ASP A 131 34.30 -10.13 -2.50
N ALA A 132 33.38 -9.21 -2.14
CA ALA A 132 32.67 -9.24 -0.87
C ALA A 132 31.31 -9.97 -0.96
N SER A 133 31.32 -11.23 -1.39
CA SER A 133 30.14 -12.07 -1.61
C SER A 133 29.24 -12.22 -0.37
N ALA A 134 29.84 -12.44 0.81
CA ALA A 134 29.13 -12.63 2.07
C ALA A 134 28.30 -11.39 2.49
N ALA A 135 28.85 -10.18 2.30
CA ALA A 135 28.18 -8.94 2.68
C ALA A 135 26.91 -8.69 1.86
N ARG A 136 26.92 -8.99 0.56
CA ARG A 136 25.74 -8.80 -0.30
C ARG A 136 24.62 -9.77 -0.01
N VAL A 137 24.95 -11.04 0.22
CA VAL A 137 23.94 -12.04 0.58
C VAL A 137 23.29 -11.68 1.91
N ALA A 138 24.10 -11.26 2.90
CA ALA A 138 23.58 -10.80 4.18
C ALA A 138 22.64 -9.58 4.04
N LEU A 139 23.03 -8.57 3.24
CA LEU A 139 22.18 -7.41 2.95
C LEU A 139 20.89 -7.82 2.22
N GLY A 140 20.96 -8.68 1.20
CA GLY A 140 19.78 -9.17 0.47
C GLY A 140 18.80 -9.93 1.37
N ILE A 141 19.28 -10.89 2.16
CA ILE A 141 18.42 -11.65 3.10
C ILE A 141 17.81 -10.71 4.15
N THR A 142 18.61 -9.78 4.68
CA THR A 142 18.13 -8.82 5.69
C THR A 142 17.03 -7.93 5.11
N THR A 143 17.19 -7.41 3.88
CA THR A 143 16.16 -6.57 3.24
C THR A 143 14.85 -7.33 2.99
N VAL A 144 14.90 -8.60 2.56
CA VAL A 144 13.72 -9.47 2.43
C VAL A 144 13.04 -9.69 3.79
N LEU A 145 13.83 -9.98 4.83
CA LEU A 145 13.32 -10.16 6.18
C LEU A 145 12.65 -8.88 6.70
N THR A 146 13.32 -7.73 6.57
CA THR A 146 12.76 -6.43 6.99
C THR A 146 11.47 -6.11 6.26
N MET A 147 11.41 -6.37 4.95
CA MET A 147 10.21 -6.15 4.15
C MET A 147 9.05 -7.05 4.61
N THR A 148 9.36 -8.31 4.93
CA THR A 148 8.39 -9.27 5.49
C THR A 148 7.88 -8.79 6.85
N THR A 149 8.77 -8.32 7.73
CA THR A 149 8.42 -7.76 9.04
C THR A 149 7.52 -6.53 8.93
N ILE A 150 7.77 -5.62 7.98
CA ILE A 150 6.90 -4.46 7.74
C ILE A 150 5.51 -4.94 7.28
N SER A 151 5.43 -5.93 6.40
CA SER A 151 4.16 -6.49 5.93
C SER A 151 3.36 -7.15 7.05
N THR A 152 4.02 -7.92 7.94
CA THR A 152 3.35 -8.54 9.09
C THR A 152 2.86 -7.49 10.09
N HIS A 153 3.67 -6.47 10.39
CA HIS A 153 3.27 -5.38 11.28
C HIS A 153 2.04 -4.62 10.78
N LEU A 154 1.96 -4.38 9.46
CA LEU A 154 0.77 -3.78 8.87
C LEU A 154 -0.46 -4.68 8.97
N ARG A 155 -0.31 -6.00 8.81
CA ARG A 155 -1.43 -6.94 8.97
C ARG A 155 -1.92 -7.07 10.41
N GLU A 156 -1.10 -6.75 11.40
CA GLU A 156 -1.50 -6.74 12.82
C GLU A 156 -2.21 -5.45 13.22
N THR A 157 -1.78 -4.32 12.66
CA THR A 157 -2.39 -3.01 12.94
C THR A 157 -3.71 -2.79 12.20
N LEU A 158 -3.92 -3.51 11.09
CA LEU A 158 -5.16 -3.50 10.34
C LEU A 158 -6.09 -4.68 10.69
N PRO A 159 -7.42 -4.50 10.63
CA PRO A 159 -8.33 -5.62 10.69
C PRO A 159 -8.05 -6.60 9.55
N LYS A 160 -8.18 -7.90 9.82
CA LYS A 160 -7.91 -8.97 8.85
C LYS A 160 -8.96 -8.93 7.74
N ILE A 161 -8.53 -8.42 6.58
CA ILE A 161 -9.38 -8.25 5.40
C ILE A 161 -8.92 -9.24 4.33
N PRO A 162 -9.82 -10.02 3.71
CA PRO A 162 -9.45 -11.08 2.77
C PRO A 162 -9.08 -10.58 1.37
N TYR A 163 -9.31 -9.31 1.05
CA TYR A 163 -8.99 -8.73 -0.26
C TYR A 163 -7.68 -7.94 -0.26
N VAL A 164 -7.08 -7.83 -1.46
CA VAL A 164 -5.83 -7.11 -1.70
C VAL A 164 -6.06 -5.61 -1.55
N LYS A 165 -5.24 -4.96 -0.71
CA LYS A 165 -5.26 -3.51 -0.50
C LYS A 165 -4.19 -2.82 -1.37
N ALA A 166 -4.37 -1.53 -1.67
CA ALA A 166 -3.37 -0.76 -2.43
C ALA A 166 -1.97 -0.79 -1.76
N ILE A 167 -1.92 -0.71 -0.42
CA ILE A 167 -0.67 -0.88 0.34
C ILE A 167 -0.02 -2.26 0.12
N ASP A 168 -0.81 -3.33 0.01
CA ASP A 168 -0.27 -4.69 -0.19
C ASP A 168 0.34 -4.81 -1.59
N ILE A 169 -0.27 -4.19 -2.61
CA ILE A 169 0.25 -4.16 -3.99
C ILE A 169 1.60 -3.44 -4.02
N TYR A 170 1.69 -2.30 -3.35
CA TYR A 170 2.93 -1.53 -3.26
C TYR A 170 4.05 -2.33 -2.56
N LEU A 171 3.75 -2.96 -1.42
CA LEU A 171 4.72 -3.79 -0.69
C LEU A 171 5.13 -5.03 -1.50
N MET A 172 4.19 -5.68 -2.20
CA MET A 172 4.52 -6.80 -3.09
C MET A 172 5.40 -6.35 -4.26
N GLY A 173 5.16 -5.16 -4.83
CA GLY A 173 6.02 -4.57 -5.85
C GLY A 173 7.46 -4.40 -5.35
N CYS A 174 7.65 -3.73 -4.22
CA CYS A 174 8.95 -3.57 -3.57
C CYS A 174 9.62 -4.92 -3.24
N PHE A 175 8.85 -5.90 -2.77
CA PHE A 175 9.36 -7.25 -2.48
C PHE A 175 9.91 -7.95 -3.73
N VAL A 176 9.19 -7.87 -4.86
CA VAL A 176 9.66 -8.42 -6.14
C VAL A 176 10.94 -7.74 -6.59
N PHE A 177 11.07 -6.41 -6.43
CA PHE A 177 12.30 -5.70 -6.78
C PHE A 177 13.51 -6.17 -5.96
N VAL A 178 13.36 -6.33 -4.65
CA VAL A 178 14.42 -6.83 -3.76
C VAL A 178 14.79 -8.28 -4.13
N PHE A 179 13.79 -9.12 -4.44
CA PHE A 179 14.02 -10.51 -4.83
C PHE A 179 14.78 -10.60 -6.17
N LEU A 180 14.46 -9.75 -7.15
CA LEU A 180 15.18 -9.67 -8.41
C LEU A 180 16.65 -9.24 -8.23
N ALA A 181 16.94 -8.32 -7.31
CA ALA A 181 18.32 -7.93 -6.99
C ALA A 181 19.14 -9.11 -6.41
N LEU A 182 18.52 -9.94 -5.56
CA LEU A 182 19.12 -11.17 -5.04
C LEU A 182 19.37 -12.22 -6.14
N LEU A 183 18.41 -12.39 -7.06
CA LEU A 183 18.55 -13.32 -8.18
C LEU A 183 19.66 -12.89 -9.15
N GLU A 184 19.79 -11.60 -9.42
CA GLU A 184 20.89 -11.06 -10.23
C GLU A 184 22.24 -11.44 -9.61
N TYR A 185 22.39 -11.25 -8.30
CA TYR A 185 23.60 -11.61 -7.59
C TYR A 185 23.88 -13.13 -7.68
N ALA A 186 22.87 -13.96 -7.45
CA ALA A 186 23.00 -15.42 -7.57
C ALA A 186 23.44 -15.82 -8.99
N PHE A 187 22.91 -15.14 -10.01
CA PHE A 187 23.27 -15.36 -11.40
C PHE A 187 24.71 -14.94 -11.73
N VAL A 188 25.16 -13.76 -11.27
CA VAL A 188 26.55 -13.30 -11.42
C VAL A 188 27.52 -14.26 -10.73
N ASN A 189 27.20 -14.68 -9.50
CA ASN A 189 28.01 -15.60 -8.72
C ASN A 189 28.09 -16.99 -9.40
N TYR A 190 26.97 -17.50 -9.92
CA TYR A 190 26.93 -18.76 -10.67
C TYR A 190 27.76 -18.71 -11.95
N ILE A 191 27.72 -17.61 -12.71
CA ILE A 191 28.57 -17.47 -13.90
C ILE A 191 30.06 -17.42 -13.52
N PHE A 192 30.42 -16.69 -12.46
CA PHE A 192 31.81 -16.53 -12.05
C PHE A 192 32.41 -17.80 -11.45
N PHE A 193 31.75 -18.42 -10.46
CA PHE A 193 32.24 -19.64 -9.80
C PHE A 193 31.83 -20.95 -10.49
N GLY A 194 30.74 -20.98 -11.27
CA GLY A 194 30.34 -22.17 -12.03
C GLY A 194 31.17 -22.37 -13.31
N LYS A 195 31.60 -21.28 -13.96
CA LYS A 195 32.51 -21.34 -15.14
C LYS A 195 33.98 -21.02 -14.82
N GLY A 196 34.28 -20.46 -13.65
CA GLY A 196 35.65 -20.14 -13.19
C GLY A 196 36.59 -21.35 -13.06
N PRO A 197 36.24 -22.42 -12.33
CA PRO A 197 37.10 -23.60 -12.17
C PRO A 197 37.25 -24.38 -13.49
N GLN A 198 36.23 -24.36 -14.36
CA GLN A 198 36.30 -24.87 -15.74
C GLN A 198 37.27 -24.05 -16.60
N ARG A 199 37.37 -22.72 -16.39
CA ARG A 199 38.32 -21.85 -17.08
C ARG A 199 39.76 -22.05 -16.60
N GLN A 200 39.98 -22.27 -15.30
CA GLN A 200 41.32 -22.56 -14.77
C GLN A 200 41.81 -23.95 -15.22
N LYS A 201 40.96 -24.99 -15.20
CA LYS A 201 41.29 -26.29 -15.80
C LYS A 201 41.60 -26.18 -17.30
N LYS A 202 40.79 -25.45 -18.07
CA LYS A 202 41.04 -25.20 -19.50
C LYS A 202 42.25 -24.29 -19.79
N ALA A 203 42.69 -23.47 -18.84
CA ALA A 203 43.89 -22.65 -18.96
C ALA A 203 45.16 -23.45 -18.64
N ALA A 204 45.09 -24.37 -17.67
CA ALA A 204 46.15 -25.33 -17.40
C ALA A 204 46.32 -26.33 -18.55
N GLU A 205 45.23 -26.81 -19.17
CA GLU A 205 45.29 -27.63 -20.40
C GLU A 205 45.88 -26.86 -21.60
N LYS A 206 45.62 -25.54 -21.70
CA LYS A 206 46.15 -24.70 -22.79
C LYS A 206 47.58 -24.26 -22.62
N ALA A 207 48.13 -24.32 -21.41
CA ALA A 207 49.57 -24.12 -21.19
C ALA A 207 50.41 -25.26 -21.81
N GLY A 208 49.79 -26.40 -22.14
CA GLY A 208 50.44 -27.54 -22.81
C GLY A 208 50.23 -27.66 -24.33
N GLN A 209 49.50 -26.74 -24.99
CA GLN A 209 49.17 -26.86 -26.42
C GLN A 209 49.81 -25.76 -27.29
N THR A 210 50.32 -26.20 -28.45
CA THR A 210 51.17 -25.49 -29.41
C THR A 210 50.54 -24.24 -30.06
N PRO A 211 51.36 -23.33 -30.65
CA PRO A 211 50.99 -21.92 -30.91
C PRO A 211 49.79 -21.64 -31.82
N ASN A 212 49.33 -22.60 -32.61
CA ASN A 212 48.37 -22.38 -33.70
C ASN A 212 46.90 -22.25 -33.23
N GLU A 213 46.59 -22.60 -31.97
CA GLU A 213 45.22 -22.49 -31.38
C GLU A 213 44.94 -21.14 -30.68
N LYS A 214 45.97 -20.33 -30.42
CA LYS A 214 45.82 -19.05 -29.68
C LYS A 214 44.98 -18.01 -30.43
N GLY A 215 45.06 -17.97 -31.76
CA GLY A 215 44.33 -17.00 -32.60
C GLY A 215 42.81 -17.18 -32.59
N LYS A 216 42.32 -18.43 -32.61
CA LYS A 216 40.87 -18.73 -32.53
C LYS A 216 40.29 -18.43 -31.15
N LEU A 217 41.10 -18.50 -30.10
CA LEU A 217 40.66 -18.28 -28.73
C LEU A 217 40.54 -16.80 -28.37
N GLU A 218 41.45 -15.97 -28.86
CA GLU A 218 41.40 -14.51 -28.71
C GLU A 218 40.13 -13.95 -29.37
N MET A 219 39.80 -14.43 -30.58
CA MET A 219 38.56 -14.04 -31.28
C MET A 219 37.29 -14.42 -30.49
N LYS A 220 37.26 -15.61 -29.87
CA LYS A 220 36.16 -16.06 -29.01
C LYS A 220 36.07 -15.28 -27.69
N LYS A 221 37.20 -14.79 -27.16
CA LYS A 221 37.26 -13.94 -25.96
C LYS A 221 36.71 -12.55 -26.24
N VAL A 222 37.07 -11.96 -27.38
CA VAL A 222 36.57 -10.64 -27.83
C VAL A 222 35.06 -10.71 -28.07
N GLN A 223 34.56 -11.78 -28.69
CA GLN A 223 33.11 -11.94 -28.94
C GLN A 223 32.31 -12.15 -27.64
N MET A 224 32.91 -12.80 -26.64
CA MET A 224 32.29 -13.04 -25.33
C MET A 224 32.47 -11.86 -24.34
N SER A 225 33.39 -10.92 -24.59
CA SER A 225 33.42 -9.62 -23.90
C SER A 225 32.39 -8.69 -24.52
N HIS A 226 32.32 -8.64 -25.85
CA HIS A 226 31.32 -7.84 -26.57
C HIS A 226 29.89 -8.24 -26.18
N GLN A 227 29.60 -9.54 -26.01
CA GLN A 227 28.31 -10.01 -25.53
C GLN A 227 28.03 -9.67 -24.06
N ARG A 228 29.06 -9.55 -23.21
CA ARG A 228 28.95 -9.11 -21.81
C ARG A 228 28.62 -7.62 -21.74
N ASP A 229 29.34 -6.81 -22.50
CA ASP A 229 29.15 -5.35 -22.56
C ASP A 229 27.78 -5.01 -23.18
N THR A 230 27.34 -5.81 -24.15
CA THR A 230 26.02 -5.69 -24.78
C THR A 230 24.90 -5.99 -23.78
N VAL A 231 25.00 -7.07 -22.98
CA VAL A 231 23.98 -7.42 -21.97
C VAL A 231 23.94 -6.40 -20.83
N ILE A 232 25.10 -5.96 -20.33
CA ILE A 232 25.20 -4.92 -19.29
C ILE A 232 24.61 -3.60 -19.79
N THR A 233 24.84 -3.24 -21.06
CA THR A 233 24.29 -2.02 -21.66
C THR A 233 22.77 -2.13 -21.84
N TYR A 234 22.23 -3.30 -22.25
CA TYR A 234 20.79 -3.52 -22.40
C TYR A 234 20.04 -3.53 -21.05
N THR A 235 20.62 -4.11 -20.00
CA THR A 235 20.03 -4.04 -18.65
C THR A 235 20.12 -2.64 -18.05
N PHE A 236 21.23 -1.91 -18.25
CA PHE A 236 21.31 -0.50 -17.86
C PHE A 236 20.31 0.38 -18.63
N THR A 237 20.08 0.14 -19.91
CA THR A 237 19.08 0.91 -20.69
C THR A 237 17.66 0.58 -20.26
N LEU A 238 17.30 -0.68 -20.04
CA LEU A 238 16.00 -1.07 -19.48
C LEU A 238 15.74 -0.45 -18.10
N GLN A 239 16.77 -0.32 -17.27
CA GLN A 239 16.66 0.29 -15.94
C GLN A 239 16.63 1.83 -15.98
N LYS A 240 17.21 2.46 -17.01
CA LYS A 240 17.14 3.91 -17.26
C LYS A 240 15.81 4.34 -17.93
N GLN A 241 15.15 3.41 -18.64
CA GLN A 241 13.87 3.65 -19.32
C GLN A 241 12.64 3.39 -18.45
N MET A 242 12.77 2.74 -17.28
CA MET A 242 11.62 2.50 -16.40
C MET A 242 11.23 3.80 -15.69
N PRO A 243 10.00 4.30 -15.89
CA PRO A 243 9.54 5.45 -15.15
C PRO A 243 9.51 5.06 -13.67
N ILE A 244 10.21 5.84 -12.85
CA ILE A 244 9.93 5.95 -11.43
C ILE A 244 8.41 6.16 -11.35
N TRP A 245 7.69 5.18 -10.79
CA TRP A 245 6.23 5.22 -10.70
C TRP A 245 5.84 6.60 -10.18
N PRO A 246 5.09 7.41 -10.95
CA PRO A 246 4.87 8.79 -10.54
C PRO A 246 3.94 8.77 -9.33
N LEU A 247 4.43 9.28 -8.20
CA LEU A 247 3.67 9.68 -7.02
C LEU A 247 2.75 10.88 -7.31
N THR A 248 2.06 10.88 -8.45
CA THR A 248 1.10 11.94 -8.80
C THR A 248 -0.26 11.31 -9.04
N GLY A 249 -1.15 11.50 -8.06
CA GLY A 249 -2.58 11.34 -8.27
C GLY A 249 -3.01 12.21 -9.44
N ARG A 250 -3.50 11.57 -10.51
CA ARG A 250 -4.20 12.24 -11.58
C ARG A 250 -5.67 11.88 -11.44
N SER A 251 -6.49 12.89 -11.15
CA SER A 251 -7.94 12.82 -11.18
C SER A 251 -8.40 12.31 -12.54
N MET A 252 -9.20 11.25 -12.56
CA MET A 252 -10.04 10.93 -13.70
C MET A 252 -11.34 11.69 -13.50
N SER A 253 -11.48 12.78 -14.27
CA SER A 253 -12.76 13.29 -14.71
C SER A 253 -13.21 12.41 -15.88
N GLN A 254 -14.35 11.75 -15.71
CA GLN A 254 -15.38 11.52 -16.72
C GLN A 254 -16.71 11.42 -15.98
#